data_AF-A0A524L2A6-F1
#
_entry.id   AF-A0A524L2A6-F1
#
_cell.length_a   1.000
_cell.length_b   1.000
_cell.length_c   1.000
_cell.angle_alpha   90.00
_cell.angle_beta   90.00
_cell.angle_gamma   90.00
#
_symmetry.space_group_name_H-M   'P 1'
#
loop_
_entity.id
_entity.type
_entity.pdbx_description
1 polymer ?
#
loop_
_entity_poly.entity_id
_entity_poly.type
_entity_poly.pdbx_seq_one_letter_code
_entity_poly.pdbx_strand_id
1 'polypeptide(L)'
;MKSLAVLLPGAACLALGVVACSGQRGSTSAPTPAEASVEVAAEIDGDAITVAELDDRIKEELFRSRAGDPSKLYGLRSDALDELIRERLLEIEGKRRGVPADAVVELELEAMGPVTEEEIVTFYEENFAKQGDRTLDEIREQIERYLNSRRAAEVPNRLRERAKIEVLLTAPRYDVVAEGPSKGPAGARVTIVEFSDFQCPYCQRVLATMDEVLAKYPEDVRLVYRHLPLDRIHPNARGAAEAAACADEQGQFWSYHDTLFQNNRALGKEDLVRYATDAGLDATRFQACFDERRFKDKVEADLQAARAVGISGTPAFVVNGIMLSGAQPAEAFYKVIDQELARPAESDDAGSAPTAGPS
;
A
#
# COMPACT_ATOMS: atom_id res chain seq x y z
N MET A 1 62.76 15.66 62.01
CA MET A 1 62.82 14.70 63.13
C MET A 1 61.41 14.11 63.30
N LYS A 2 61.28 12.77 63.17
CA LYS A 2 60.28 11.81 63.75
C LYS A 2 58.83 12.29 63.99
N SER A 3 57.75 11.57 63.75
CA SER A 3 57.42 10.22 63.24
C SER A 3 55.89 10.11 63.24
N LEU A 4 55.36 9.26 62.35
CA LEU A 4 54.12 8.46 62.39
C LEU A 4 52.97 8.83 63.36
N ALA A 5 51.74 8.88 62.82
CA ALA A 5 50.66 7.98 63.27
C ALA A 5 49.51 7.92 62.25
N VAL A 6 49.26 6.72 61.74
CA VAL A 6 48.03 6.25 61.12
C VAL A 6 47.05 5.88 62.23
N LEU A 7 45.74 6.19 62.08
CA LEU A 7 44.59 5.36 62.53
C LEU A 7 43.24 6.03 62.17
N LEU A 8 42.46 5.34 61.35
CA LEU A 8 40.98 5.39 61.22
C LEU A 8 40.40 4.19 62.02
N PRO A 9 39.07 3.99 62.21
CA PRO A 9 37.89 4.85 62.00
C PRO A 9 36.91 4.84 63.21
N GLY A 10 35.80 5.58 63.14
CA GLY A 10 34.65 5.38 64.04
C GLY A 10 33.50 6.36 63.81
N ALA A 11 32.39 5.85 63.30
CA ALA A 11 31.19 6.57 62.88
C ALA A 11 30.39 7.22 64.02
N ALA A 12 29.71 8.33 63.72
CA ALA A 12 28.55 8.80 64.48
C ALA A 12 27.57 9.52 63.54
N CYS A 13 26.35 8.99 63.44
CA CYS A 13 25.20 9.63 62.84
C CYS A 13 24.79 10.87 63.63
N LEU A 14 24.34 11.93 62.93
CA LEU A 14 23.47 12.95 63.53
C LEU A 14 22.57 13.60 62.47
N ALA A 15 21.31 13.77 62.87
CA ALA A 15 20.18 14.18 62.08
C ALA A 15 20.19 15.67 61.70
N LEU A 16 19.61 15.98 60.53
CA LEU A 16 19.11 17.29 60.11
C LEU A 16 17.64 17.03 59.69
N GLY A 17 16.61 17.74 60.14
CA GLY A 17 16.49 19.19 60.31
C GLY A 17 15.45 19.65 59.28
N VAL A 18 14.16 19.56 59.62
CA VAL A 18 13.04 19.91 58.72
C VAL A 18 12.72 21.40 58.87
N VAL A 19 12.79 22.14 57.76
CA VAL A 19 12.21 23.48 57.62
C VAL A 19 11.10 23.40 56.58
N ALA A 20 9.91 23.87 56.96
CA ALA A 20 8.76 24.03 56.09
C ALA A 20 8.66 25.50 55.64
N CYS A 21 8.36 25.72 54.35
CA CYS A 21 7.66 26.91 53.88
C CYS A 21 6.70 26.55 52.73
N SER A 22 5.58 27.27 52.77
CA SER A 22 4.31 27.15 52.08
C SER A 22 4.36 27.31 50.56
N GLY A 23 3.64 26.45 49.83
CA GLY A 23 3.27 26.68 48.44
C GLY A 23 1.85 26.15 48.19
N GLN A 24 0.95 27.04 47.77
CA GLN A 24 -0.42 26.73 47.37
C GLN A 24 -0.42 25.60 46.32
N ARG A 25 -0.93 24.42 46.70
CA ARG A 25 -1.33 23.40 45.72
C ARG A 25 -2.72 23.75 45.25
N GLY A 26 -2.82 24.42 44.11
CA GLY A 26 -4.00 24.31 43.28
C GLY A 26 -4.22 22.82 43.03
N SER A 27 -5.36 22.31 43.47
CA SER A 27 -5.82 20.97 43.14
C SER A 27 -6.13 20.97 41.65
N THR A 28 -5.14 20.67 40.82
CA THR A 28 -5.39 20.16 39.48
C THR A 28 -5.82 18.72 39.69
N SER A 29 -7.13 18.50 39.73
CA SER A 29 -7.72 17.20 39.48
C SER A 29 -7.04 16.59 38.25
N ALA A 30 -6.51 15.37 38.39
CA ALA A 30 -6.16 14.58 37.22
C ALA A 30 -7.38 14.55 36.28
N PRO A 31 -7.20 14.72 34.96
CA PRO A 31 -8.33 14.63 34.05
C PRO A 31 -8.96 13.24 34.21
N THR A 32 -10.26 13.24 34.52
CA THR A 32 -11.11 12.06 34.45
C THR A 32 -11.03 11.50 33.03
N PRO A 33 -11.05 10.17 32.81
CA PRO A 33 -11.20 9.60 31.48
C PRO A 33 -12.65 9.84 31.01
N ALA A 34 -12.91 11.04 30.51
CA ALA A 34 -14.12 11.41 29.81
C ALA A 34 -13.68 12.15 28.55
N GLU A 35 -14.12 11.61 27.41
CA GLU A 35 -13.90 12.08 26.04
C GLU A 35 -12.49 11.83 25.49
N ALA A 36 -12.10 10.56 25.40
CA ALA A 36 -11.38 10.16 24.20
C ALA A 36 -12.30 10.53 23.03
N SER A 37 -11.89 11.49 22.20
CA SER A 37 -12.61 11.82 20.98
C SER A 37 -12.86 10.52 20.22
N VAL A 38 -14.14 10.19 20.00
CA VAL A 38 -14.51 9.02 19.21
C VAL A 38 -13.93 9.27 17.81
N GLU A 39 -12.85 8.58 17.48
CA GLU A 39 -12.20 8.72 16.18
C GLU A 39 -13.14 8.12 15.13
N VAL A 40 -13.71 8.98 14.28
CA VAL A 40 -14.64 8.58 13.22
C VAL A 40 -13.83 8.14 12.00
N ALA A 41 -14.10 6.95 11.49
CA ALA A 41 -13.48 6.39 10.31
C ALA A 41 -14.28 6.69 9.03
N ALA A 42 -15.60 6.80 9.12
CA ALA A 42 -16.45 7.32 8.06
C ALA A 42 -17.79 7.84 8.60
N GLU A 43 -18.46 8.67 7.81
CA GLU A 43 -19.84 9.11 8.02
C GLU A 43 -20.69 8.76 6.79
N ILE A 44 -21.89 8.21 7.00
CA ILE A 44 -22.84 7.81 5.96
C ILE A 44 -24.19 8.46 6.29
N ASP A 45 -24.59 9.48 5.51
CA ASP A 45 -25.86 10.20 5.73
C ASP A 45 -26.08 10.66 7.20
N GLY A 46 -25.00 10.98 7.93
CA GLY A 46 -25.02 11.36 9.34
C GLY A 46 -24.82 10.22 10.35
N ASP A 47 -24.75 8.96 9.90
CA ASP A 47 -24.41 7.79 10.74
C ASP A 47 -22.89 7.56 10.73
N ALA A 48 -22.27 7.61 11.92
CA ALA A 48 -20.83 7.48 12.07
C ALA A 48 -20.40 6.01 12.24
N ILE A 49 -19.33 5.63 11.54
CA ILE A 49 -18.54 4.42 11.78
C ILE A 49 -17.25 4.85 12.45
N THR A 50 -16.95 4.25 13.61
CA THR A 50 -15.81 4.62 14.45
C THR A 50 -14.61 3.69 14.26
N VAL A 51 -13.39 4.18 14.51
CA VAL A 51 -12.17 3.36 14.51
C VAL A 51 -12.24 2.23 15.53
N ALA A 52 -12.94 2.43 16.65
CA ALA A 52 -13.16 1.39 17.66
C ALA A 52 -14.01 0.23 17.10
N GLU A 53 -15.06 0.51 16.33
CA GLU A 53 -15.85 -0.53 15.64
C GLU A 53 -14.99 -1.30 14.63
N LEU A 54 -14.09 -0.61 13.92
CA LEU A 54 -13.13 -1.27 13.02
C LEU A 54 -12.21 -2.20 13.81
N ASP A 55 -11.58 -1.71 14.87
CA ASP A 55 -10.64 -2.48 15.70
C ASP A 55 -11.30 -3.70 16.35
N ASP A 56 -12.56 -3.57 16.79
CA ASP A 56 -13.35 -4.68 17.31
C ASP A 56 -13.63 -5.74 16.25
N ARG A 57 -13.86 -5.33 15.00
CA ARG A 57 -14.08 -6.25 13.86
C ARG A 57 -12.80 -7.01 13.50
N ILE A 58 -11.64 -6.34 13.55
CA ILE A 58 -10.34 -6.93 13.17
C ILE A 58 -9.54 -7.47 14.36
N LYS A 59 -10.14 -7.59 15.54
CA LYS A 59 -9.44 -7.94 16.79
C LYS A 59 -8.65 -9.26 16.71
N GLU A 60 -9.15 -10.25 15.96
CA GLU A 60 -8.46 -11.53 15.80
C GLU A 60 -7.24 -11.39 14.89
N GLU A 61 -7.36 -10.63 13.81
CA GLU A 61 -6.29 -10.28 12.88
C GLU A 61 -5.21 -9.46 13.59
N LEU A 62 -5.60 -8.50 14.43
CA LEU A 62 -4.70 -7.72 15.27
C LEU A 62 -3.92 -8.61 16.23
N PHE A 63 -4.61 -9.53 16.92
CA PHE A 63 -3.97 -10.49 17.83
C PHE A 63 -2.98 -11.40 17.10
N ARG A 64 -3.36 -11.95 15.94
CA ARG A 64 -2.50 -12.84 15.13
C ARG A 64 -1.29 -12.11 14.55
N SER A 65 -1.47 -10.86 14.12
CA SER A 65 -0.46 -10.11 13.37
C SER A 65 0.61 -9.45 14.25
N ARG A 66 0.48 -9.44 15.59
CA ARG A 66 1.33 -8.67 16.51
C ARG A 66 1.54 -7.23 15.99
N ALA A 67 0.46 -6.59 15.54
CA ALA A 67 0.50 -5.42 14.66
C ALA A 67 1.35 -4.26 15.24
N GLY A 68 2.52 -4.04 14.65
CA GLY A 68 3.35 -2.84 14.84
C GLY A 68 3.62 -2.05 13.56
N ASP A 69 3.05 -2.49 12.43
CA ASP A 69 3.17 -1.84 11.11
C ASP A 69 1.92 -0.98 10.86
N PRO A 70 2.05 0.36 10.82
CA PRO A 70 0.93 1.28 10.57
C PRO A 70 0.21 1.04 9.25
N SER A 71 0.93 0.69 8.18
CA SER A 71 0.36 0.47 6.85
C SER A 71 -0.52 -0.77 6.84
N LYS A 72 -0.07 -1.83 7.52
CA LYS A 72 -0.84 -3.06 7.68
C LYS A 72 -2.09 -2.86 8.54
N LEU A 73 -1.97 -2.10 9.63
CA LEU A 73 -3.11 -1.75 10.47
C LEU A 73 -4.14 -0.94 9.66
N TYR A 74 -3.69 0.06 8.90
CA TYR A 74 -4.56 0.82 8.02
C TYR A 74 -5.25 -0.07 6.98
N GLY A 75 -4.53 -1.01 6.35
CA GLY A 75 -5.12 -1.95 5.41
C GLY A 75 -6.27 -2.76 6.03
N LEU A 76 -6.02 -3.36 7.21
CA LEU A 76 -7.06 -4.10 7.94
C LEU A 76 -8.27 -3.22 8.30
N ARG A 77 -8.03 -1.99 8.77
CA ARG A 77 -9.09 -1.03 9.08
C ARG A 77 -9.86 -0.59 7.83
N SER A 78 -9.18 -0.38 6.71
CA SER A 78 -9.80 0.03 5.44
C SER A 78 -10.70 -1.07 4.89
N ASP A 79 -10.26 -2.33 4.93
CA ASP A 79 -11.06 -3.48 4.50
C ASP A 79 -12.29 -3.65 5.39
N ALA A 80 -12.12 -3.58 6.72
CA ALA A 80 -13.23 -3.63 7.67
C ALA A 80 -14.20 -2.45 7.48
N LEU A 81 -13.69 -1.27 7.14
CA LEU A 81 -14.51 -0.09 6.87
C LEU A 81 -15.37 -0.28 5.62
N ASP A 82 -14.81 -0.83 4.55
CA ASP A 82 -15.56 -1.12 3.32
C ASP A 82 -16.69 -2.12 3.57
N GLU A 83 -16.45 -3.17 4.38
CA GLU A 83 -17.49 -4.10 4.82
C GLU A 83 -18.58 -3.41 5.66
N LEU A 84 -18.18 -2.64 6.68
CA LEU A 84 -19.13 -1.94 7.54
C LEU A 84 -19.95 -0.90 6.79
N ILE A 85 -19.37 -0.19 5.80
CA ILE A 85 -20.14 0.73 4.97
C ILE A 85 -21.23 -0.04 4.20
N ARG A 86 -20.93 -1.21 3.62
CA ARG A 86 -21.92 -2.02 2.90
C ARG A 86 -23.05 -2.49 3.81
N GLU A 87 -22.72 -2.95 5.03
CA GLU A 87 -23.70 -3.35 6.04
C GLU A 87 -24.56 -2.14 6.46
N ARG A 88 -23.94 -1.00 6.78
CA ARG A 88 -24.62 0.19 7.29
C ARG A 88 -25.54 0.84 6.26
N LEU A 89 -25.18 0.80 4.97
CA LEU A 89 -26.05 1.27 3.89
C LEU A 89 -27.39 0.51 3.84
N LEU A 90 -27.36 -0.80 4.02
CA LEU A 90 -28.58 -1.62 4.08
C LEU A 90 -29.42 -1.27 5.32
N GLU A 91 -28.78 -1.07 6.47
CA GLU A 91 -29.47 -0.67 7.70
C GLU A 91 -30.13 0.71 7.60
N ILE A 92 -29.42 1.70 7.06
CA ILE A 92 -29.93 3.06 6.84
C ILE A 92 -31.13 3.02 5.90
N GLU A 93 -31.02 2.30 4.78
CA GLU A 93 -32.10 2.16 3.82
C GLU A 93 -33.31 1.41 4.41
N GLY A 94 -33.05 0.37 5.22
CA GLY A 94 -34.08 -0.37 5.94
C GLY A 94 -34.85 0.53 6.90
N LYS A 95 -34.14 1.32 7.72
CA LYS A 95 -34.75 2.34 8.59
C LYS A 95 -35.58 3.36 7.79
N ARG A 96 -35.07 3.81 6.64
CA ARG A 96 -35.77 4.76 5.75
C ARG A 96 -37.08 4.18 5.19
N ARG A 97 -37.12 2.88 4.90
CA ARG A 97 -38.29 2.15 4.36
C ARG A 97 -39.18 1.52 5.43
N GLY A 98 -38.74 1.47 6.68
CA GLY A 98 -39.45 0.77 7.75
C GLY A 98 -39.40 -0.76 7.65
N VAL A 99 -38.33 -1.31 7.09
CA VAL A 99 -38.12 -2.76 6.89
C VAL A 99 -36.75 -3.19 7.44
N PRO A 100 -36.53 -4.48 7.77
CA PRO A 100 -35.19 -4.95 8.16
C PRO A 100 -34.21 -4.90 6.97
N ALA A 101 -32.90 -4.88 7.27
CA ALA A 101 -31.84 -4.69 6.29
C ALA A 101 -31.78 -5.78 5.20
N ASP A 102 -32.14 -7.03 5.54
CA ASP A 102 -32.23 -8.15 4.60
C ASP A 102 -33.39 -7.97 3.60
N ALA A 103 -34.54 -7.47 4.05
CA ALA A 103 -35.68 -7.15 3.19
C ALA A 103 -35.36 -6.01 2.19
N VAL A 104 -34.38 -5.13 2.47
CA VAL A 104 -33.94 -4.11 1.51
C VAL A 104 -33.40 -4.74 0.24
N VAL A 105 -32.63 -5.82 0.35
CA VAL A 105 -32.05 -6.51 -0.81
C VAL A 105 -33.16 -7.05 -1.71
N GLU A 106 -34.16 -7.70 -1.12
CA GLU A 106 -35.32 -8.22 -1.86
C GLU A 106 -36.07 -7.10 -2.60
N LEU A 107 -36.35 -5.99 -1.93
CA LEU A 107 -37.04 -4.84 -2.53
C LEU A 107 -36.22 -4.18 -3.65
N GLU A 108 -34.90 -4.12 -3.52
CA GLU A 108 -34.02 -3.60 -4.57
C GLU A 108 -33.99 -4.56 -5.78
N LEU A 109 -33.97 -5.87 -5.57
CA LEU A 109 -34.05 -6.86 -6.64
C LEU A 109 -35.40 -6.80 -7.36
N GLU A 110 -36.51 -6.68 -6.64
CA GLU A 110 -37.84 -6.50 -7.21
C GLU A 110 -37.90 -5.24 -8.08
N ALA A 111 -37.33 -4.13 -7.61
CA ALA A 111 -37.25 -2.88 -8.36
C ALA A 111 -36.40 -2.99 -9.63
N MET A 112 -35.42 -3.91 -9.67
CA MET A 112 -34.63 -4.21 -10.87
C MET A 112 -35.34 -5.13 -11.87
N GLY A 113 -36.43 -5.79 -11.47
CA GLY A 113 -37.10 -6.82 -12.28
C GLY A 113 -36.36 -8.16 -12.33
N PRO A 114 -36.97 -9.20 -12.94
CA PRO A 114 -36.34 -10.52 -13.06
C PRO A 114 -35.09 -10.47 -13.94
N VAL A 115 -34.23 -11.49 -13.82
CA VAL A 115 -33.15 -11.69 -14.78
C VAL A 115 -33.78 -11.97 -16.15
N THR A 116 -33.34 -11.23 -17.15
CA THR A 116 -33.88 -11.32 -18.50
C THR A 116 -33.36 -12.56 -19.23
N GLU A 117 -34.10 -13.01 -20.24
CA GLU A 117 -33.66 -14.11 -21.12
C GLU A 117 -32.32 -13.76 -21.79
N GLU A 118 -32.14 -12.51 -22.18
CA GLU A 118 -30.92 -12.01 -22.80
C GLU A 118 -29.71 -12.17 -21.86
N GLU A 119 -29.82 -11.75 -20.59
CA GLU A 119 -28.74 -11.90 -19.61
C GLU A 119 -28.35 -13.38 -19.39
N ILE A 120 -29.34 -14.29 -19.39
CA ILE A 120 -29.11 -15.73 -19.25
C ILE A 120 -28.38 -16.27 -20.48
N VAL A 121 -28.84 -15.92 -21.68
CA VAL A 121 -28.23 -16.36 -22.95
C VAL A 121 -26.81 -15.83 -23.09
N THR A 122 -26.59 -14.54 -22.85
CA THR A 122 -25.24 -13.93 -22.91
C THR A 122 -24.29 -14.61 -21.94
N PHE A 123 -24.69 -14.79 -20.68
CA PHE A 123 -23.85 -15.47 -19.71
C PHE A 123 -23.50 -16.91 -20.12
N TYR A 124 -24.46 -17.65 -20.69
CA TYR A 124 -24.24 -18.98 -21.22
C TYR A 124 -23.21 -19.01 -22.37
N GLU A 125 -23.35 -18.10 -23.33
CA GLU A 125 -22.48 -18.02 -24.51
C GLU A 125 -21.03 -17.70 -24.13
N GLU A 126 -20.84 -16.78 -23.19
CA GLU A 126 -19.51 -16.34 -22.73
C GLU A 126 -18.78 -17.42 -21.93
N ASN A 127 -19.51 -18.21 -21.14
CA ASN A 127 -18.90 -19.08 -20.13
C ASN A 127 -18.96 -20.59 -20.47
N PHE A 128 -19.98 -21.04 -21.20
CA PHE A 128 -20.27 -22.47 -21.36
C PHE A 128 -20.37 -22.95 -22.80
N ALA A 129 -20.79 -22.11 -23.75
CA ALA A 129 -21.05 -22.54 -25.13
C ALA A 129 -19.83 -23.18 -25.83
N LYS A 130 -18.60 -22.80 -25.44
CA LYS A 130 -17.35 -23.37 -26.00
C LYS A 130 -16.94 -24.71 -25.36
N GLN A 131 -17.51 -25.07 -24.21
CA GLN A 131 -17.13 -26.25 -23.43
C GLN A 131 -17.99 -27.50 -23.75
N GLY A 132 -19.04 -27.36 -24.58
CA GLY A 132 -19.70 -28.48 -25.30
C GLY A 132 -20.51 -29.49 -24.49
N ASP A 133 -20.39 -29.55 -23.15
CA ASP A 133 -20.93 -30.65 -22.35
C ASP A 133 -22.33 -30.42 -21.77
N ARG A 134 -22.86 -29.19 -21.77
CA ARG A 134 -24.16 -28.84 -21.18
C ARG A 134 -24.89 -27.82 -22.04
N THR A 135 -26.18 -28.05 -22.30
CA THR A 135 -27.07 -27.16 -23.05
C THR A 135 -27.59 -26.02 -22.18
N LEU A 136 -28.06 -24.93 -22.81
CA LEU A 136 -28.65 -23.79 -22.10
C LEU A 136 -29.79 -24.24 -21.19
N ASP A 137 -30.70 -25.07 -21.69
CA ASP A 137 -31.88 -25.50 -20.92
C ASP A 137 -31.51 -26.34 -19.69
N GLU A 138 -30.42 -27.12 -19.75
CA GLU A 138 -29.94 -27.93 -18.61
C GLU A 138 -29.38 -27.08 -17.46
N ILE A 139 -28.81 -25.91 -17.76
CA ILE A 139 -28.18 -25.04 -16.75
C ILE A 139 -28.88 -23.70 -16.55
N ARG A 140 -29.99 -23.44 -17.25
CA ARG A 140 -30.76 -22.19 -17.20
C ARG A 140 -31.06 -21.74 -15.78
N GLU A 141 -31.66 -22.60 -14.96
CA GLU A 141 -32.00 -22.26 -13.57
C GLU A 141 -30.74 -22.01 -12.71
N GLN A 142 -29.64 -22.71 -12.99
CA GLN A 142 -28.39 -22.49 -12.27
C GLN A 142 -27.80 -21.12 -12.63
N ILE A 143 -27.84 -20.74 -13.90
CA ILE A 143 -27.43 -19.42 -14.38
C ILE A 143 -28.29 -18.35 -13.74
N GLU A 144 -29.62 -18.51 -13.75
CA GLU A 144 -30.54 -17.55 -13.14
C GLU A 144 -30.28 -17.37 -11.63
N ARG A 145 -30.10 -18.46 -10.88
CA ARG A 145 -29.73 -18.39 -9.45
C ARG A 145 -28.39 -17.68 -9.24
N TYR A 146 -27.40 -17.94 -10.09
CA TYR A 146 -26.10 -17.28 -10.02
C TYR A 146 -26.20 -15.78 -10.31
N LEU A 147 -26.90 -15.40 -11.37
CA LEU A 147 -27.11 -14.00 -11.74
C LEU A 147 -27.90 -13.24 -10.67
N ASN A 148 -28.95 -13.84 -10.10
CA ASN A 148 -29.67 -13.26 -8.96
C ASN A 148 -28.77 -13.09 -7.73
N SER A 149 -27.94 -14.08 -7.40
CA SER A 149 -26.98 -13.98 -6.29
C SER A 149 -25.96 -12.84 -6.51
N ARG A 150 -25.45 -12.68 -7.74
CA ARG A 150 -24.59 -11.54 -8.10
C ARG A 150 -25.31 -10.21 -7.96
N ARG A 151 -26.52 -10.09 -8.52
CA ARG A 151 -27.33 -8.86 -8.42
C ARG A 151 -27.60 -8.50 -6.95
N ALA A 152 -27.88 -9.49 -6.10
CA ALA A 152 -28.06 -9.30 -4.67
C ALA A 152 -26.78 -8.76 -4.00
N ALA A 153 -25.62 -9.33 -4.34
CA ALA A 153 -24.32 -8.88 -3.83
C ALA A 153 -23.97 -7.44 -4.25
N GLU A 154 -24.48 -6.97 -5.39
CA GLU A 154 -24.29 -5.60 -5.89
C GLU A 154 -25.21 -4.56 -5.25
N VAL A 155 -26.27 -4.97 -4.53
CA VAL A 155 -27.21 -4.01 -3.93
C VAL A 155 -26.51 -2.96 -3.06
N PRO A 156 -25.61 -3.32 -2.11
CA PRO A 156 -24.89 -2.31 -1.32
C PRO A 156 -24.08 -1.31 -2.17
N ASN A 157 -23.52 -1.74 -3.31
CA ASN A 157 -22.77 -0.84 -4.20
C ASN A 157 -23.71 0.19 -4.84
N ARG A 158 -24.91 -0.22 -5.26
CA ARG A 158 -25.95 0.69 -5.78
C ARG A 158 -26.48 1.64 -4.70
N LEU A 159 -26.56 1.18 -3.45
CA LEU A 159 -26.85 2.05 -2.31
C LEU A 159 -25.73 3.07 -2.07
N ARG A 160 -24.47 2.64 -2.22
CA ARG A 160 -23.29 3.49 -2.05
C ARG A 160 -23.28 4.65 -3.04
N GLU A 161 -23.64 4.40 -4.31
CA GLU A 161 -23.68 5.42 -5.37
C GLU A 161 -24.65 6.58 -5.09
N ARG A 162 -25.69 6.35 -4.28
CA ARG A 162 -26.71 7.35 -3.93
C ARG A 162 -26.57 7.93 -2.52
N ALA A 163 -25.66 7.39 -1.71
CA ALA A 163 -25.43 7.82 -0.34
C ALA A 163 -24.37 8.92 -0.27
N LYS A 164 -24.49 9.82 0.71
CA LYS A 164 -23.41 10.76 1.02
C LYS A 164 -22.45 10.09 2.00
N ILE A 165 -21.31 9.63 1.49
CA ILE A 165 -20.29 8.95 2.28
C ILE A 165 -19.03 9.82 2.35
N GLU A 166 -18.57 10.08 3.56
CA GLU A 166 -17.31 10.75 3.83
C GLU A 166 -16.39 9.77 4.56
N VAL A 167 -15.31 9.33 3.92
CA VAL A 167 -14.30 8.47 4.55
C VAL A 167 -13.26 9.36 5.22
N LEU A 168 -13.13 9.21 6.53
CA LEU A 168 -12.23 9.98 7.39
C LEU A 168 -11.00 9.18 7.83
N LEU A 169 -10.97 7.87 7.57
CA LEU A 169 -9.83 7.01 7.82
C LEU A 169 -8.65 7.41 6.93
N THR A 170 -7.56 7.90 7.54
CA THR A 170 -6.37 8.37 6.82
C THR A 170 -5.28 7.30 6.73
N ALA A 171 -4.72 7.11 5.54
CA ALA A 171 -3.54 6.27 5.35
C ALA A 171 -2.28 6.92 5.96
N PRO A 172 -1.40 6.15 6.62
CA PRO A 172 -0.07 6.64 6.95
C PRO A 172 0.69 6.97 5.67
N ARG A 173 1.35 8.13 5.65
CA ARG A 173 2.16 8.58 4.50
C ARG A 173 3.64 8.52 4.82
N TYR A 174 4.42 8.10 3.84
CA TYR A 174 5.88 7.97 3.89
C TYR A 174 6.49 8.85 2.81
N ASP A 175 7.45 9.68 3.20
CA ASP A 175 8.19 10.49 2.23
C ASP A 175 9.26 9.63 1.54
N VAL A 176 9.10 9.43 0.24
CA VAL A 176 10.04 8.71 -0.60
C VAL A 176 10.32 9.54 -1.83
N VAL A 177 11.58 9.90 -2.00
CA VAL A 177 12.04 10.62 -3.20
C VAL A 177 11.87 9.73 -4.43
N ALA A 178 11.10 10.23 -5.40
CA ALA A 178 10.81 9.59 -6.68
C ALA A 178 11.95 9.79 -7.69
N GLU A 179 13.12 9.24 -7.39
CA GLU A 179 14.32 9.28 -8.22
C GLU A 179 14.61 7.93 -8.88
N GLY A 180 14.70 7.92 -10.21
CA GLY A 180 15.06 6.73 -10.97
C GLY A 180 14.47 6.74 -12.38
N PRO A 181 14.70 5.65 -13.14
CA PRO A 181 14.03 5.43 -14.41
C PRO A 181 12.52 5.48 -14.23
N SER A 182 11.83 6.14 -15.16
CA SER A 182 10.38 6.35 -15.04
C SER A 182 9.61 6.08 -16.33
N LYS A 183 8.34 5.70 -16.18
CA LYS A 183 7.31 5.65 -17.23
C LYS A 183 6.18 6.62 -16.88
N GLY A 184 5.50 7.16 -17.89
CA GLY A 184 4.40 8.12 -17.72
C GLY A 184 4.85 9.59 -17.68
N PRO A 185 3.90 10.54 -17.64
CA PRO A 185 4.19 11.97 -17.71
C PRO A 185 4.97 12.48 -16.50
N ALA A 186 5.90 13.39 -16.72
CA ALA A 186 6.72 13.93 -15.62
C ALA A 186 5.91 14.72 -14.58
N GLY A 187 4.79 15.33 -15.00
CA GLY A 187 3.86 16.11 -14.17
C GLY A 187 2.56 15.37 -13.82
N ALA A 188 2.56 14.03 -13.89
CA ALA A 188 1.44 13.21 -13.45
C ALA A 188 1.06 13.54 -11.99
N ARG A 189 -0.23 13.60 -11.69
CA ARG A 189 -0.73 13.91 -10.33
C ARG A 189 -0.41 12.81 -9.33
N VAL A 190 -0.26 11.58 -9.79
CA VAL A 190 0.06 10.42 -8.96
C VAL A 190 1.42 9.85 -9.37
N THR A 191 2.33 9.75 -8.42
CA THR A 191 3.61 9.07 -8.61
C THR A 191 3.64 7.79 -7.78
N ILE A 192 3.95 6.68 -8.45
CA ILE A 192 4.18 5.36 -7.87
C ILE A 192 5.69 5.14 -7.85
N VAL A 193 6.28 5.04 -6.66
CA VAL A 193 7.67 4.58 -6.51
C VAL A 193 7.64 3.08 -6.24
N GLU A 194 8.19 2.29 -7.15
CA GLU A 194 8.34 0.85 -7.02
C GLU A 194 9.74 0.51 -6.52
N PHE A 195 9.83 -0.22 -5.40
CA PHE A 195 11.05 -0.89 -4.93
C PHE A 195 11.03 -2.35 -5.35
N SER A 196 12.02 -2.75 -6.14
CA SER A 196 11.98 -4.02 -6.86
C SER A 196 13.34 -4.71 -6.97
N ASP A 197 13.29 -6.01 -7.23
CA ASP A 197 14.44 -6.91 -7.30
C ASP A 197 14.28 -7.83 -8.52
N PHE A 198 15.26 -7.81 -9.43
CA PHE A 198 15.23 -8.59 -10.67
C PHE A 198 15.23 -10.10 -10.48
N GLN A 199 15.64 -10.63 -9.33
CA GLN A 199 15.53 -12.06 -9.00
C GLN A 199 14.23 -12.43 -8.27
N CYS A 200 13.44 -11.44 -7.85
CA CYS A 200 12.22 -11.70 -7.10
C CYS A 200 11.09 -12.15 -8.04
N PRO A 201 10.53 -13.36 -7.85
CA PRO A 201 9.42 -13.85 -8.69
C PRO A 201 8.13 -13.04 -8.49
N TYR A 202 7.96 -12.40 -7.32
CA TYR A 202 6.84 -11.50 -7.07
C TYR A 202 6.97 -10.18 -7.84
N CYS A 203 8.19 -9.66 -7.98
CA CYS A 203 8.46 -8.48 -8.81
C CYS A 203 8.18 -8.77 -10.29
N GLN A 204 8.56 -9.96 -10.78
CA GLN A 204 8.19 -10.37 -12.14
C GLN A 204 6.67 -10.45 -12.32
N ARG A 205 5.93 -10.94 -11.32
CA ARG A 205 4.47 -11.08 -11.42
C ARG A 205 3.74 -9.75 -11.50
N VAL A 206 4.22 -8.72 -10.82
CA VAL A 206 3.53 -7.42 -10.73
C VAL A 206 3.67 -6.58 -12.00
N LEU A 207 4.56 -6.96 -12.94
CA LEU A 207 4.78 -6.22 -14.19
C LEU A 207 3.48 -6.04 -14.99
N ALA A 208 2.70 -7.12 -15.16
CA ALA A 208 1.43 -7.06 -15.86
C ALA A 208 0.42 -6.13 -15.17
N THR A 209 0.43 -6.11 -13.84
CA THR A 209 -0.40 -5.20 -13.05
C THR A 209 0.02 -3.74 -13.26
N MET A 210 1.33 -3.45 -13.30
CA MET A 210 1.83 -2.09 -13.56
C MET A 210 1.53 -1.63 -14.98
N ASP A 211 1.62 -2.52 -15.98
CA ASP A 211 1.20 -2.22 -17.35
C ASP A 211 -0.30 -1.89 -17.42
N GLU A 212 -1.15 -2.63 -16.69
CA GLU A 212 -2.58 -2.36 -16.60
C GLU A 212 -2.88 -1.02 -15.93
N VAL A 213 -2.15 -0.68 -14.85
CA VAL A 213 -2.26 0.61 -14.16
C VAL A 213 -1.87 1.76 -15.08
N LEU A 214 -0.72 1.68 -15.75
CA LEU A 214 -0.26 2.72 -16.67
C LEU A 214 -1.18 2.87 -17.89
N ALA A 215 -1.77 1.77 -18.37
CA ALA A 215 -2.74 1.81 -19.47
C ALA A 215 -4.07 2.46 -19.06
N LYS A 216 -4.51 2.25 -17.82
CA LYS A 216 -5.75 2.85 -17.28
C LYS A 216 -5.60 4.33 -16.97
N TYR A 217 -4.42 4.77 -16.53
CA TYR A 217 -4.15 6.14 -16.11
C TYR A 217 -2.97 6.77 -16.88
N PRO A 218 -3.05 6.86 -18.23
CA PRO A 218 -1.91 7.22 -19.06
C PRO A 218 -1.39 8.66 -18.83
N GLU A 219 -2.27 9.58 -18.42
CA GLU A 219 -1.94 10.98 -18.17
C GLU A 219 -1.74 11.30 -16.67
N ASP A 220 -2.28 10.45 -15.81
CA ASP A 220 -2.44 10.74 -14.38
C ASP A 220 -1.39 10.05 -13.51
N VAL A 221 -0.73 9.00 -14.03
CA VAL A 221 0.22 8.16 -13.27
C VAL A 221 1.62 8.20 -13.86
N ARG A 222 2.60 8.40 -12.98
CA ARG A 222 4.03 8.19 -13.24
C ARG A 222 4.54 7.03 -12.39
N LEU A 223 5.18 6.06 -13.03
CA LEU A 223 5.91 4.98 -12.35
C LEU A 223 7.39 5.33 -12.29
N VAL A 224 8.00 5.22 -11.11
CA VAL A 224 9.45 5.39 -10.89
C VAL A 224 10.01 4.12 -10.26
N TYR A 225 11.07 3.58 -10.85
CA TYR A 225 11.73 2.36 -10.38
C TYR A 225 12.89 2.68 -9.43
N ARG A 226 12.97 1.97 -8.30
CA ARG A 226 14.10 1.97 -7.36
C ARG A 226 14.56 0.55 -7.04
N HIS A 227 15.87 0.39 -6.91
CA HIS A 227 16.46 -0.92 -6.65
C HIS A 227 16.34 -1.31 -5.17
N LEU A 228 15.87 -2.53 -4.91
CA LEU A 228 15.89 -3.14 -3.58
C LEU A 228 16.39 -4.59 -3.65
N PRO A 229 17.69 -4.81 -3.96
CA PRO A 229 18.23 -6.15 -4.06
C PRO A 229 18.20 -6.85 -2.68
N LEU A 230 17.53 -8.01 -2.62
CA LEU A 230 17.41 -8.82 -1.41
C LEU A 230 18.61 -9.77 -1.27
N ASP A 231 19.80 -9.20 -1.07
CA ASP A 231 21.11 -9.87 -1.10
C ASP A 231 21.20 -11.21 -0.33
N ARG A 232 20.42 -11.34 0.75
CA ARG A 232 20.45 -12.52 1.62
C ARG A 232 19.83 -13.77 0.98
N ILE A 233 18.88 -13.57 0.06
CA ILE A 233 18.12 -14.66 -0.56
C ILE A 233 18.27 -14.68 -2.08
N HIS A 234 18.73 -13.57 -2.68
CA HIS A 234 18.94 -13.41 -4.11
C HIS A 234 20.40 -13.03 -4.40
N PRO A 235 21.29 -14.02 -4.66
CA PRO A 235 22.74 -13.79 -4.73
C PRO A 235 23.21 -12.90 -5.90
N ASN A 236 22.40 -12.79 -6.95
CA ASN A 236 22.67 -12.01 -8.16
C ASN A 236 21.88 -10.69 -8.24
N ALA A 237 20.95 -10.43 -7.30
CA ALA A 237 20.04 -9.28 -7.37
C ALA A 237 20.78 -7.94 -7.43
N ARG A 238 21.83 -7.79 -6.62
CA ARG A 238 22.63 -6.56 -6.60
C ARG A 238 23.42 -6.37 -7.89
N GLY A 239 23.99 -7.43 -8.43
CA GLY A 239 24.65 -7.39 -9.74
C GLY A 239 23.66 -6.97 -10.83
N ALA A 240 22.46 -7.56 -10.84
CA ALA A 240 21.42 -7.18 -11.79
C ALA A 240 20.95 -5.72 -11.64
N ALA A 241 20.85 -5.21 -10.41
CA ALA A 241 20.54 -3.80 -10.15
C ALA A 241 21.62 -2.86 -10.67
N GLU A 242 22.91 -3.14 -10.39
CA GLU A 242 24.04 -2.35 -10.90
C GLU A 242 24.11 -2.40 -12.44
N ALA A 243 23.87 -3.57 -13.02
CA ALA A 243 23.78 -3.75 -14.48
C ALA A 243 22.63 -2.94 -15.10
N ALA A 244 21.45 -2.93 -14.47
CA ALA A 244 20.32 -2.13 -14.94
C ALA A 244 20.61 -0.62 -14.89
N ALA A 245 21.31 -0.14 -13.85
CA ALA A 245 21.77 1.23 -13.80
C ALA A 245 22.82 1.56 -14.88
N CYS A 246 23.69 0.61 -15.25
CA CYS A 246 24.58 0.78 -16.41
C CYS A 246 23.82 0.84 -17.75
N ALA A 247 22.69 0.13 -17.87
CA ALA A 247 21.81 0.25 -19.03
C ALA A 247 21.07 1.60 -19.06
N ASP A 248 20.69 2.13 -17.89
CA ASP A 248 20.09 3.46 -17.74
C ASP A 248 21.04 4.58 -18.18
N GLU A 249 22.35 4.47 -17.92
CA GLU A 249 23.38 5.40 -18.43
C GLU A 249 23.37 5.49 -19.97
N GLN A 250 22.87 4.45 -20.65
CA GLN A 250 22.72 4.40 -22.10
C GLN A 250 21.29 4.70 -22.58
N GLY A 251 20.38 5.07 -21.69
CA GLY A 251 18.97 5.35 -22.00
C GLY A 251 18.14 4.10 -22.31
N GLN A 252 18.62 2.92 -21.93
CA GLN A 252 18.01 1.62 -22.26
C GLN A 252 17.51 0.85 -21.03
N PHE A 253 17.22 1.55 -19.93
CA PHE A 253 16.78 0.91 -18.69
C PHE A 253 15.59 -0.03 -18.90
N TRP A 254 14.49 0.44 -19.49
CA TRP A 254 13.26 -0.34 -19.59
C TRP A 254 13.39 -1.59 -20.48
N SER A 255 14.10 -1.48 -21.61
CA SER A 255 14.36 -2.64 -22.47
C SER A 255 15.23 -3.68 -21.75
N TYR A 256 16.25 -3.24 -21.02
CA TYR A 256 17.10 -4.13 -20.25
C TYR A 256 16.40 -4.71 -19.02
N HIS A 257 15.60 -3.90 -18.33
CA HIS A 257 14.71 -4.31 -17.22
C HIS A 257 13.80 -5.47 -17.63
N ASP A 258 13.12 -5.36 -18.77
CA ASP A 258 12.25 -6.41 -19.27
C ASP A 258 13.05 -7.68 -19.59
N THR A 259 14.25 -7.53 -20.16
CA THR A 259 15.17 -8.63 -20.45
C THR A 259 15.61 -9.35 -19.17
N LEU A 260 15.95 -8.61 -18.10
CA LEU A 260 16.33 -9.18 -16.81
C LEU A 260 15.18 -9.96 -16.19
N PHE A 261 13.96 -9.42 -16.21
CA PHE A 261 12.80 -10.13 -15.67
C PHE A 261 12.41 -11.36 -16.48
N GLN A 262 12.55 -11.33 -17.80
CA GLN A 262 12.37 -12.53 -18.65
C GLN A 262 13.38 -13.64 -18.32
N ASN A 263 14.53 -13.26 -17.75
CA ASN A 263 15.64 -14.16 -17.43
C ASN A 263 15.98 -14.22 -15.93
N ASN A 264 15.01 -13.95 -15.04
CA ASN A 264 15.25 -13.75 -13.59
C ASN A 264 15.92 -14.90 -12.83
N ARG A 265 16.05 -16.08 -13.46
CA ARG A 265 16.76 -17.26 -12.91
C ARG A 265 18.24 -17.34 -13.31
N ALA A 266 18.66 -16.59 -14.32
CA ALA A 266 20.01 -16.63 -14.88
C ALA A 266 20.58 -15.20 -14.95
N LEU A 267 20.99 -14.66 -13.80
CA LEU A 267 21.46 -13.28 -13.67
C LEU A 267 22.93 -13.21 -13.23
N GLY A 268 23.73 -14.21 -13.61
CA GLY A 268 25.18 -14.20 -13.36
C GLY A 268 25.87 -13.08 -14.14
N LYS A 269 27.10 -12.74 -13.76
CA LYS A 269 27.88 -11.68 -14.42
C LYS A 269 27.93 -11.85 -15.95
N GLU A 270 28.23 -13.06 -16.41
CA GLU A 270 28.33 -13.38 -17.84
C GLU A 270 26.98 -13.24 -18.55
N ASP A 271 25.89 -13.62 -17.89
CA ASP A 271 24.53 -13.45 -18.41
C ASP A 271 24.17 -11.97 -18.57
N LEU A 272 24.44 -11.15 -17.55
CA LEU A 272 24.14 -9.71 -17.56
C LEU A 272 24.80 -9.00 -18.74
N VAL A 273 26.07 -9.28 -18.99
CA VAL A 273 26.83 -8.72 -20.12
C VAL A 273 26.27 -9.19 -21.47
N ARG A 274 25.97 -10.49 -21.57
CA ARG A 274 25.37 -11.07 -22.77
C ARG A 274 24.03 -10.43 -23.08
N TYR A 275 23.14 -10.31 -22.09
CA TYR A 275 21.85 -9.65 -22.25
C TYR A 275 21.97 -8.20 -22.70
N ALA A 276 22.98 -7.46 -22.22
CA ALA A 276 23.19 -6.08 -22.63
C ALA A 276 23.57 -6.01 -24.11
N THR A 277 24.43 -6.93 -24.54
CA THR A 277 24.82 -7.07 -25.95
C THR A 277 23.64 -7.45 -26.83
N ASP A 278 22.85 -8.46 -26.40
CA ASP A 278 21.68 -8.94 -27.13
C ASP A 278 20.58 -7.86 -27.25
N ALA A 279 20.46 -7.00 -26.23
CA ALA A 279 19.56 -5.84 -26.22
C ALA A 279 20.09 -4.62 -27.00
N GLY A 280 21.26 -4.73 -27.65
CA GLY A 280 21.81 -3.69 -28.52
C GLY A 280 22.51 -2.54 -27.79
N LEU A 281 22.88 -2.71 -26.51
CA LEU A 281 23.69 -1.74 -25.79
C LEU A 281 25.14 -1.76 -26.30
N ASP A 282 25.87 -0.66 -26.09
CA ASP A 282 27.31 -0.64 -26.28
C ASP A 282 27.96 -1.55 -25.22
N ALA A 283 28.35 -2.75 -25.66
CA ALA A 283 28.92 -3.78 -24.81
C ALA A 283 30.22 -3.33 -24.12
N THR A 284 31.04 -2.50 -24.78
CA THR A 284 32.31 -2.02 -24.20
C THR A 284 32.04 -1.03 -23.08
N ARG A 285 31.15 -0.05 -23.31
CA ARG A 285 30.73 0.92 -22.29
C ARG A 285 30.01 0.23 -21.13
N PHE A 286 29.14 -0.72 -21.43
CA PHE A 286 28.42 -1.49 -20.43
C PHE A 286 29.37 -2.31 -19.55
N GLN A 287 30.28 -3.07 -20.17
CA GLN A 287 31.27 -3.88 -19.46
C GLN A 287 32.13 -3.04 -18.52
N ALA A 288 32.63 -1.89 -19.00
CA ALA A 288 33.42 -0.97 -18.19
C ALA A 288 32.61 -0.44 -16.99
N CYS A 289 31.38 0.04 -17.24
CA CYS A 289 30.49 0.51 -16.16
C CYS A 289 30.24 -0.58 -15.10
N PHE A 290 29.98 -1.80 -15.55
CA PHE A 290 29.64 -2.92 -14.68
C PHE A 290 30.85 -3.43 -13.89
N ASP A 291 32.02 -3.56 -14.52
CA ASP A 291 33.26 -3.98 -13.85
C ASP A 291 33.75 -2.95 -12.83
N GLU A 292 33.59 -1.65 -13.12
CA GLU A 292 33.88 -0.56 -12.19
C GLU A 292 32.86 -0.48 -11.05
N ARG A 293 31.73 -1.18 -11.17
CA ARG A 293 30.57 -1.07 -10.26
C ARG A 293 30.15 0.37 -10.04
N ARG A 294 30.13 1.15 -11.12
CA ARG A 294 29.94 2.61 -11.09
C ARG A 294 28.68 3.05 -10.34
N PHE A 295 27.64 2.21 -10.37
CA PHE A 295 26.34 2.50 -9.74
C PHE A 295 26.11 1.79 -8.40
N LYS A 296 27.14 1.18 -7.80
CA LYS A 296 27.02 0.54 -6.47
C LYS A 296 26.41 1.47 -5.42
N ASP A 297 26.88 2.71 -5.35
CA ASP A 297 26.43 3.66 -4.34
C ASP A 297 25.01 4.15 -4.59
N LYS A 298 24.58 4.24 -5.86
CA LYS A 298 23.18 4.51 -6.22
C LYS A 298 22.27 3.37 -5.75
N VAL A 299 22.63 2.12 -6.04
CA VAL A 299 21.86 0.94 -5.60
C VAL A 299 21.80 0.84 -4.08
N GLU A 300 22.90 1.17 -3.39
CA GLU A 300 22.90 1.22 -1.93
C GLU A 300 22.00 2.35 -1.40
N ALA A 301 22.01 3.53 -2.03
CA ALA A 301 21.13 4.63 -1.66
C ALA A 301 19.64 4.30 -1.82
N ASP A 302 19.25 3.62 -2.92
CA ASP A 302 17.88 3.13 -3.11
C ASP A 302 17.47 2.17 -1.98
N LEU A 303 18.35 1.24 -1.61
CA LEU A 303 18.11 0.28 -0.52
C LEU A 303 18.01 0.97 0.85
N GLN A 304 18.81 2.00 1.12
CA GLN A 304 18.69 2.78 2.36
C GLN A 304 17.41 3.62 2.39
N ALA A 305 16.99 4.17 1.26
CA ALA A 305 15.71 4.89 1.15
C ALA A 305 14.53 3.96 1.48
N ALA A 306 14.52 2.72 0.96
CA ALA A 306 13.51 1.72 1.31
C ALA A 306 13.48 1.45 2.83
N ARG A 307 14.65 1.21 3.45
CA ARG A 307 14.76 0.92 4.88
C ARG A 307 14.31 2.08 5.77
N ALA A 308 14.58 3.31 5.36
CA ALA A 308 14.21 4.51 6.11
C ALA A 308 12.69 4.63 6.33
N VAL A 309 11.90 4.10 5.39
CA VAL A 309 10.43 4.06 5.48
C VAL A 309 9.89 2.69 5.89
N GLY A 310 10.73 1.79 6.37
CA GLY A 310 10.32 0.48 6.88
C GLY A 310 10.09 -0.59 5.82
N ILE A 311 10.41 -0.34 4.55
CA ILE A 311 10.31 -1.36 3.48
C ILE A 311 11.42 -2.39 3.65
N SER A 312 11.03 -3.66 3.79
CA SER A 312 11.97 -4.77 4.01
C SER A 312 11.83 -5.93 3.01
N GLY A 313 11.00 -5.77 1.96
CA GLY A 313 10.72 -6.82 0.98
C GLY A 313 10.25 -6.25 -0.35
N THR A 314 10.19 -7.09 -1.37
CA THR A 314 9.84 -6.71 -2.74
C THR A 314 8.72 -7.60 -3.34
N PRO A 315 7.93 -7.07 -4.29
CA PRO A 315 7.87 -5.66 -4.64
C PRO A 315 7.20 -4.86 -3.52
N ALA A 316 7.55 -3.59 -3.40
CA ALA A 316 6.87 -2.65 -2.51
C ALA A 316 6.67 -1.34 -3.25
N PHE A 317 5.57 -0.65 -2.96
CA PHE A 317 5.16 0.54 -3.68
C PHE A 317 4.83 1.66 -2.71
N VAL A 318 5.12 2.88 -3.12
CA VAL A 318 4.71 4.10 -2.43
C VAL A 318 4.00 4.99 -3.44
N VAL A 319 2.68 5.15 -3.29
CA VAL A 319 1.79 5.92 -4.17
C VAL A 319 1.48 7.25 -3.50
N ASN A 320 2.13 8.34 -3.92
CA ASN A 320 2.04 9.65 -3.25
C ASN A 320 2.20 9.57 -1.71
N GLY A 321 3.08 8.67 -1.25
CA GLY A 321 3.33 8.41 0.16
C GLY A 321 2.53 7.26 0.78
N ILE A 322 1.49 6.74 0.12
CA ILE A 322 0.71 5.60 0.61
C ILE A 322 1.40 4.30 0.25
N MET A 323 1.72 3.47 1.24
CA MET A 323 2.45 2.23 1.03
C MET A 323 1.54 1.07 0.61
N LEU A 324 1.92 0.35 -0.44
CA LEU A 324 1.36 -0.95 -0.82
C LEU A 324 2.47 -2.00 -0.86
N SER A 325 2.34 -3.07 -0.07
CA SER A 325 3.37 -4.10 0.07
C SER A 325 3.02 -5.36 -0.72
N GLY A 326 3.98 -5.89 -1.46
CA GLY A 326 3.85 -7.13 -2.22
C GLY A 326 3.25 -6.95 -3.61
N ALA A 327 3.19 -8.05 -4.36
CA ALA A 327 2.58 -8.09 -5.69
C ALA A 327 1.05 -8.07 -5.57
N GLN A 328 0.52 -6.86 -5.38
CA GLN A 328 -0.91 -6.56 -5.25
C GLN A 328 -1.63 -6.63 -6.61
N PRO A 329 -2.94 -6.91 -6.63
CA PRO A 329 -3.74 -6.85 -7.85
C PRO A 329 -4.00 -5.39 -8.28
N ALA A 330 -4.43 -5.17 -9.53
CA ALA A 330 -4.60 -3.84 -10.10
C ALA A 330 -5.61 -2.98 -9.34
N GLU A 331 -6.68 -3.62 -8.85
CA GLU A 331 -7.76 -2.98 -8.09
C GLU A 331 -7.25 -2.29 -6.82
N ALA A 332 -6.23 -2.85 -6.17
CA ALA A 332 -5.63 -2.22 -4.99
C ALA A 332 -4.93 -0.90 -5.35
N PHE A 333 -4.26 -0.84 -6.50
CA PHE A 333 -3.66 0.39 -7.01
C PHE A 333 -4.73 1.39 -7.44
N TYR A 334 -5.79 0.94 -8.14
CA TYR A 334 -6.88 1.80 -8.59
C TYR A 334 -7.54 2.52 -7.43
N LYS A 335 -7.83 1.79 -6.35
CA LYS A 335 -8.41 2.37 -5.12
C LYS A 335 -7.55 3.52 -4.59
N VAL A 336 -6.24 3.35 -4.49
CA VAL A 336 -5.32 4.38 -3.98
C VAL A 336 -5.15 5.54 -4.98
N ILE A 337 -5.02 5.25 -6.27
CA ILE A 337 -4.87 6.26 -7.32
C ILE A 337 -6.12 7.14 -7.39
N ASP A 338 -7.32 6.54 -7.43
CA ASP A 338 -8.58 7.27 -7.51
C ASP A 338 -8.79 8.17 -6.27
N GLN A 339 -8.40 7.69 -5.08
CA GLN A 339 -8.39 8.50 -3.85
C GLN A 339 -7.44 9.70 -3.96
N GLU A 340 -6.22 9.49 -4.46
CA GLU A 340 -5.24 10.56 -4.63
C GLU A 340 -5.66 11.58 -5.71
N LEU A 341 -6.35 11.14 -6.76
CA LEU A 341 -6.88 12.01 -7.81
C LEU A 341 -8.10 12.81 -7.34
N ALA A 342 -8.94 12.24 -6.48
CA ALA A 342 -10.10 12.91 -5.90
C ALA A 342 -9.72 13.95 -4.84
N ARG A 343 -8.55 13.77 -4.19
CA ARG A 343 -8.03 14.76 -3.24
C ARG A 343 -7.76 16.08 -3.98
N PRO A 344 -8.18 17.23 -3.41
CA PRO A 344 -7.75 18.53 -3.92
C PRO A 344 -6.22 18.52 -4.01
N ALA A 345 -5.64 19.08 -5.08
CA ALA A 345 -4.20 19.26 -5.14
C ALA A 345 -3.79 20.01 -3.86
N GLU A 346 -3.02 19.37 -2.98
CA GLU A 346 -2.44 20.06 -1.84
C GLU A 346 -1.66 21.23 -2.41
N SER A 347 -2.04 22.45 -2.04
CA SER A 347 -1.17 23.59 -2.25
C SER A 347 0.13 23.27 -1.54
N ASP A 348 1.23 23.20 -2.29
CA ASP A 348 2.60 23.09 -1.76
C ASP A 348 2.83 24.17 -0.67
N ASP A 349 2.53 23.85 0.58
CA ASP A 349 2.92 24.67 1.73
C ASP A 349 3.07 23.79 2.97
N ALA A 350 4.23 23.13 3.08
CA ALA A 350 5.19 23.39 4.14
C ALA A 350 6.27 22.29 4.20
N GLY A 351 7.48 22.63 3.72
CA GLY A 351 8.71 22.17 4.38
C GLY A 351 9.55 21.11 3.66
N SER A 352 10.13 21.45 2.50
CA SER A 352 11.51 21.06 2.16
C SER A 352 12.07 21.97 1.08
N ALA A 353 12.52 23.16 1.49
CA ALA A 353 13.47 23.91 0.66
C ALA A 353 14.77 23.09 0.57
N PRO A 354 15.40 22.97 -0.62
CA PRO A 354 16.68 22.31 -0.74
C PRO A 354 17.72 23.16 0.01
N THR A 355 18.31 22.61 1.07
CA THR A 355 19.50 23.20 1.67
C THR A 355 20.63 23.10 0.65
N ALA A 356 20.93 24.22 -0.01
CA ALA A 356 22.17 24.39 -0.75
C ALA A 356 23.36 24.12 0.19
N GLY A 357 24.14 23.08 -0.10
CA GLY A 357 25.42 22.84 0.56
C GLY A 357 26.43 23.94 0.21
N PRO A 358 27.37 24.26 1.11
CA PRO A 358 28.36 25.29 0.85
C PRO A 358 29.35 24.85 -0.23
N SER A 359 29.77 25.84 -1.02
CA SER A 359 30.71 25.75 -2.14
C SER A 359 32.09 25.22 -1.79
#